data_AF-A0A9D8Q9D3-F1
#
_entry.id   AF-A0A9D8Q9D3-F1
#
_cell.length_a   1.000
_cell.length_b   1.000
_cell.length_c   1.000
_cell.angle_alpha   90.00
_cell.angle_beta   90.00
_cell.angle_gamma   90.00
#
_symmetry.space_group_name_H-M   'P 1'
#
loop_
_entity.id
_entity.type
_entity.pdbx_description
1 polymer ?
#
loop_
_entity_poly.entity_id
_entity_poly.type
_entity_poly.pdbx_seq_one_letter_code
_entity_poly.pdbx_strand_id
1 'polypeptide(L)' 'MFYREAGQFKSTYSADMAVFPIRQDRIGIAVILGIAFVAIPMLGDDFFISSVMIPFLVFSLAAIGLNILTGYTGLI' A
#
# COMPACT_ATOMS: atom_id res chain seq x y z
N MET A 1 4.68 -19.04 -10.00
CA MET A 1 4.16 -18.45 -8.74
C MET A 1 5.24 -17.54 -8.19
N PHE A 2 5.07 -16.21 -8.30
CA PHE A 2 6.09 -15.24 -7.85
C PHE A 2 6.20 -15.20 -6.33
N TYR A 3 5.10 -15.48 -5.63
CA TYR A 3 5.04 -15.70 -4.20
C TYR A 3 5.60 -17.07 -3.83
N ARG A 4 6.81 -17.09 -3.25
CA ARG A 4 7.44 -18.30 -2.71
C ARG A 4 7.57 -18.17 -1.21
N GLU A 5 6.66 -18.84 -0.51
CA GLU A 5 6.71 -18.99 0.95
C GLU A 5 7.71 -20.07 1.39
N ALA A 6 7.95 -21.07 0.52
CA ALA A 6 8.91 -22.13 0.78
C ALA A 6 10.34 -21.56 0.98
N GLY A 7 10.89 -21.77 2.18
CA GLY A 7 12.21 -21.28 2.60
C GLY A 7 12.19 -19.99 3.43
N GLN A 8 11.01 -19.39 3.68
CA GLN A 8 10.86 -18.26 4.60
C GLN A 8 10.41 -18.75 5.97
N PHE A 9 11.35 -19.33 6.71
CA PHE A 9 11.09 -19.86 8.05
C PHE A 9 10.93 -18.72 9.06
N LYS A 10 9.90 -18.86 9.91
CA LYS A 10 9.61 -17.95 11.02
C LYS A 10 10.07 -18.63 12.30
N SER A 11 11.07 -18.05 12.98
CA SER A 11 11.69 -18.65 14.17
C SER A 11 11.10 -18.17 15.50
N THR A 12 10.17 -17.22 15.47
CA THR A 12 9.66 -16.54 16.67
C THR A 12 8.20 -16.15 16.47
N TYR A 13 7.39 -16.21 17.54
CA TYR A 13 5.97 -15.84 17.49
C TYR A 13 5.72 -14.40 17.01
N SER A 14 6.62 -13.47 17.37
CA SER A 14 6.60 -12.09 16.87
C SER A 14 6.79 -11.99 15.35
N ALA A 15 7.56 -12.91 14.75
CA ALA A 15 7.74 -12.95 13.30
C ALA A 15 6.52 -13.52 12.56
N ASP A 16 5.69 -14.30 13.25
CA ASP A 16 4.45 -14.85 12.70
C ASP A 16 3.28 -13.86 12.80
N MET A 17 3.30 -12.97 13.80
CA MET A 17 2.34 -11.85 13.94
C MET A 17 2.68 -10.61 13.09
N ALA A 18 3.69 -10.68 12.22
CA ALA A 18 4.06 -9.56 11.38
C ALA A 18 2.99 -9.27 10.31
N VAL A 19 2.65 -8.00 10.10
CA VAL A 19 1.67 -7.56 9.08
C VAL A 19 2.09 -7.99 7.66
N PHE A 20 3.38 -7.96 7.37
CA PHE A 20 3.96 -8.43 6.10
C PHE A 20 4.99 -9.54 6.36
N PRO A 21 4.53 -10.80 6.49
CA PRO A 21 5.42 -11.93 6.79
C PRO A 21 6.29 -12.32 5.60
N ILE A 22 5.79 -12.10 4.37
CA ILE A 22 6.50 -12.42 3.14
C ILE A 22 7.49 -11.29 2.79
N ARG A 23 8.76 -11.65 2.52
CA ARG A 23 9.78 -10.65 2.15
C ARG A 23 9.46 -9.90 0.86
N GLN A 24 8.80 -10.57 -0.08
CA GLN A 24 8.42 -9.99 -1.38
C GLN A 24 7.38 -8.88 -1.21
N ASP A 25 6.41 -9.04 -0.31
CA ASP A 25 5.43 -7.99 0.00
C ASP A 25 6.12 -6.77 0.62
N ARG A 26 7.09 -6.99 1.50
CA ARG A 26 7.87 -5.90 2.09
C ARG A 26 8.65 -5.12 1.03
N ILE A 27 9.26 -5.81 0.07
CA ILE A 27 9.97 -5.17 -1.05
C ILE A 27 8.96 -4.44 -1.95
N GLY A 28 7.82 -5.06 -2.26
CA GLY A 28 6.76 -4.45 -3.06
C GLY A 28 6.26 -3.14 -2.45
N ILE A 29 5.97 -3.14 -1.15
CA ILE A 29 5.57 -1.93 -0.42
C ILE A 29 6.68 -0.89 -0.41
N ALA A 30 7.93 -1.29 -0.17
CA ALA A 30 9.06 -0.35 -0.22
C ALA A 30 9.21 0.31 -1.60
N VAL A 31 9.01 -0.45 -2.69
CA VAL A 31 9.03 0.09 -4.05
C VAL A 31 7.86 1.05 -4.29
N ILE A 32 6.64 0.69 -3.89
CA ILE A 32 5.46 1.55 -4.03
C ILE A 32 5.67 2.87 -3.27
N LEU A 33 6.16 2.81 -2.03
CA LEU A 33 6.47 4.00 -1.24
C LEU A 33 7.59 4.82 -1.88
N GLY A 34 8.64 4.17 -2.41
CA GLY A 34 9.71 4.85 -3.14
C GLY A 34 9.18 5.61 -4.36
N ILE A 35 8.27 5.00 -5.13
CA ILE A 35 7.61 5.67 -6.26
C ILE A 35 6.77 6.85 -5.77
N ALA A 36 5.93 6.63 -4.75
CA ALA A 36 5.00 7.63 -4.26
C ALA A 36 5.69 8.87 -3.69
N PHE A 37 6.79 8.70 -2.94
CA PHE A 37 7.47 9.80 -2.24
C PHE A 37 8.67 10.37 -2.98
N VAL A 38 9.27 9.64 -3.93
CA VAL A 38 10.47 10.10 -4.66
C VAL A 38 10.17 10.30 -6.13
N ALA A 39 9.63 9.30 -6.82
CA ALA A 39 9.42 9.40 -8.26
C ALA A 39 8.31 10.41 -8.62
N ILE A 40 7.16 10.37 -7.93
CA ILE A 40 6.03 11.27 -8.22
C ILE A 40 6.42 12.75 -8.01
N PRO A 41 7.06 13.17 -6.91
CA PRO A 41 7.44 14.57 -6.74
C PRO A 41 8.53 15.05 -7.71
N MET A 42 9.42 14.16 -8.15
CA MET A 42 10.51 14.53 -9.07
C MET A 42 10.09 14.55 -10.54
N LEU A 43 9.09 13.74 -10.93
CA LEU A 43 8.68 13.56 -12.32
C LEU A 43 7.29 14.14 -12.63
N GLY A 44 6.52 14.51 -11.60
CA GLY A 44 5.15 14.98 -11.76
C GLY A 44 5.07 16.44 -12.20
N ASP A 45 4.39 16.68 -13.32
CA ASP A 45 4.04 18.03 -13.76
C ASP A 45 2.91 18.62 -12.90
N ASP A 46 2.85 19.96 -12.80
CA ASP A 46 1.87 20.67 -11.98
C ASP A 46 0.41 20.30 -12.34
N PHE A 47 0.13 20.14 -13.64
CA PHE A 47 -1.16 19.66 -14.11
C PHE A 47 -1.50 18.26 -13.57
N PHE A 48 -0.57 17.31 -13.65
CA PHE A 48 -0.79 15.93 -13.23
C PHE A 48 -1.02 15.86 -11.70
N ILE A 49 -0.23 16.61 -10.94
CA ILE A 49 -0.38 16.67 -9.48
C ILE A 49 -1.72 17.30 -9.10
N SER A 50 -2.00 18.49 -9.61
CA SER A 50 -3.17 19.28 -9.19
C SER A 50 -4.50 18.73 -9.73
N SER A 51 -4.52 18.25 -10.98
CA SER A 51 -5.76 17.83 -11.64
C SER A 51 -6.08 16.35 -11.45
N VAL A 52 -5.07 15.49 -11.19
CA VAL A 52 -5.27 14.04 -11.08
C VAL A 52 -4.92 13.53 -9.69
N MET A 53 -3.69 13.75 -9.22
CA MET A 53 -3.23 13.13 -7.96
C MET A 53 -3.96 13.68 -6.73
N ILE A 54 -4.11 14.99 -6.60
CA ILE A 54 -4.77 15.58 -5.42
C ILE A 54 -6.22 15.07 -5.31
N PRO A 55 -7.09 15.17 -6.35
CA PRO A 55 -8.44 14.62 -6.27
C PRO A 55 -8.47 13.12 -5.98
N PHE A 56 -7.61 12.34 -6.65
CA PHE A 56 -7.53 10.89 -6.44
C PHE A 56 -7.22 10.53 -4.97
N LEU A 57 -6.23 11.19 -4.38
CA LEU A 57 -5.84 10.95 -2.99
C LEU A 57 -6.97 11.31 -2.02
N VAL A 58 -7.64 12.44 -2.22
CA VAL A 58 -8.79 12.87 -1.40
C VAL A 58 -9.92 11.84 -1.47
N PHE A 59 -10.32 11.41 -2.67
CA PHE A 59 -11.40 10.43 -2.83
C PHE A 59 -11.02 9.04 -2.31
N SER A 60 -9.77 8.61 -2.49
CA SER A 60 -9.30 7.32 -1.95
C SER A 60 -9.35 7.31 -0.41
N LEU A 61 -8.93 8.39 0.25
CA LEU A 61 -8.98 8.52 1.70
C LEU A 61 -10.44 8.54 2.20
N ALA A 62 -11.32 9.27 1.51
CA ALA A 62 -12.74 9.30 1.82
C ALA A 62 -13.38 7.91 1.68
N ALA A 63 -13.04 7.16 0.63
CA ALA A 63 -13.53 5.80 0.42
C ALA A 63 -13.05 4.85 1.53
N ILE A 64 -11.78 4.94 1.94
CA ILE A 64 -11.24 4.14 3.05
C ILE A 64 -11.97 4.50 4.36
N GLY A 65 -12.13 5.80 4.64
CA GLY A 65 -12.84 6.28 5.83
C GLY A 65 -14.29 5.80 5.90
N LEU A 66 -14.99 5.82 4.77
CA LEU A 66 -16.35 5.30 4.65
C LEU A 66 -16.41 3.79 4.94
N ASN A 67 -15.49 2.99 4.37
CA ASN A 67 -15.42 1.54 4.61
C ASN A 67 -15.18 1.20 6.08
N ILE A 68 -14.36 1.99 6.77
CA ILE A 68 -14.12 1.81 8.21
C ILE A 68 -15.38 2.15 9.00
N LEU A 69 -16.07 3.25 8.67
CA LEU A 69 -17.28 3.70 9.38
C LEU A 69 -18.47 2.75 9.20
N THR A 70 -18.63 2.19 8.00
CA THR A 70 -19.71 1.22 7.70
C THR A 70 -19.37 -0.21 8.15
N GLY A 71 -18.21 -0.41 8.79
CA GLY A 71 -17.88 -1.63 9.53
C GLY A 71 -17.13 -2.71 8.75
N TYR A 72 -16.37 -2.38 7.70
CA TYR A 72 -15.70 -3.33 6.79
C TYR A 72 -16.62 -4.36 6.09
N THR A 73 -17.84 -4.57 6.56
CA THR A 73 -18.86 -5.50 6.06
C THR A 73 -19.89 -4.80 5.16
N GLY A 74 -19.49 -3.75 4.45
CA GLY A 74 -20.39 -2.88 3.70
C GLY A 74 -19.95 -2.54 2.28
N LEU A 75 -19.07 -3.34 1.67
CA LEU A 75 -18.67 -3.14 0.28
C LEU A 75 -18.35 -4.46 -0.44
N ILE A 76 -19.41 -5.24 -0.68
CA ILE A 76 -19.81 -5.71 -2.02
C ILE A 76 -21.34 -5.66 -2.08
#